data_AF-A0A315EGF0-F1
#
_entry.id   AF-A0A315EGF0-F1
#
_cell.length_a   1.000
_cell.length_b   1.000
_cell.length_c   1.000
_cell.angle_alpha   90.00
_cell.angle_beta   90.00
_cell.angle_gamma   90.00
#
_symmetry.space_group_name_H-M   'P 1'
#
loop_
_entity.id
_entity.type
_entity.pdbx_description
1 polymer ?
#
loop_
_entity_poly.entity_id
_entity_poly.type
_entity_poly.pdbx_seq_one_letter_code
_entity_poly.pdbx_strand_id
1 'polypeptide(L)'
;MSRITDFLRSVFVSPELLFALVPLAIYAYEPMWADMLHKPMSDSVGWGLSAAGLSIGMLAFSYKEAFDLLSLSGGRKVLIEWPDYPKLKVRVLIAFGWCVLGSIACICATWMVAKAFQPLLGITLLISGIFSAATATATIALARFSLRELLGE
;
A
#
# COMPACT_ATOMS: atom_id res chain seq x y z
N MET A 1 -5.09 -19.88 -19.82
CA MET A 1 -4.20 -18.71 -19.71
C MET A 1 -3.31 -18.92 -18.49
N SER A 2 -1.99 -18.68 -18.61
CA SER A 2 -1.03 -19.11 -17.59
C SER A 2 -1.22 -18.30 -16.30
N ARG A 3 -1.24 -18.98 -15.15
CA ARG A 3 -1.39 -18.37 -13.80
C ARG A 3 -0.47 -17.17 -13.56
N ILE A 4 0.69 -17.18 -14.23
CA ILE A 4 1.70 -16.11 -14.20
C ILE A 4 1.17 -14.82 -14.84
N THR A 5 0.47 -14.90 -15.98
CA THR A 5 -0.08 -13.72 -16.66
C THR A 5 -1.19 -13.06 -15.85
N ASP A 6 -2.04 -13.85 -15.17
CA ASP A 6 -3.08 -13.31 -14.29
C ASP A 6 -2.49 -12.68 -13.02
N PHE A 7 -1.40 -13.27 -12.49
CA PHE A 7 -0.64 -12.68 -11.40
C PHE A 7 0.01 -11.34 -11.82
N LEU A 8 0.70 -11.30 -12.95
CA LEU A 8 1.31 -10.06 -13.45
C LEU A 8 0.25 -8.99 -13.73
N ARG A 9 -0.88 -9.34 -14.33
CA ARG A 9 -1.99 -8.38 -14.53
C ARG A 9 -2.56 -7.86 -13.23
N SER A 10 -2.73 -8.71 -12.22
CA SER A 10 -3.26 -8.27 -10.92
C SER A 10 -2.29 -7.40 -10.13
N VAL A 11 -0.98 -7.49 -10.38
CA VAL A 11 0.07 -6.63 -9.82
C VAL A 11 0.21 -5.31 -10.61
N PHE A 12 0.22 -5.35 -11.94
CA PHE A 12 0.44 -4.17 -12.79
C PHE A 12 -0.84 -3.37 -13.09
N VAL A 13 -2.01 -3.99 -13.00
CA VAL A 13 -3.32 -3.32 -13.14
C VAL A 13 -3.98 -3.32 -11.76
N SER A 14 -3.21 -2.89 -10.77
CA SER A 14 -3.66 -2.79 -9.39
C SER A 14 -3.91 -1.31 -9.07
N PRO A 15 -4.98 -0.98 -8.32
CA PRO A 15 -5.24 0.37 -7.86
C PRO A 15 -4.06 0.91 -7.06
N GLU A 16 -3.36 0.05 -6.32
CA GLU A 16 -2.18 0.42 -5.54
C GLU A 16 -1.07 0.98 -6.43
N LEU A 17 -0.77 0.34 -7.57
CA LEU A 17 0.20 0.87 -8.54
C LEU A 17 -0.29 2.16 -9.19
N LEU A 18 -1.56 2.24 -9.58
CA LEU A 18 -2.11 3.44 -10.20
C LEU A 18 -1.97 4.66 -9.28
N PHE A 19 -2.35 4.50 -8.01
CA PHE A 19 -2.23 5.57 -7.02
C PHE A 19 -0.78 5.85 -6.61
N ALA A 20 0.12 4.86 -6.65
CA ALA A 20 1.56 5.07 -6.48
C ALA A 20 2.18 5.87 -7.64
N LEU A 21 1.67 5.73 -8.87
CA LEU A 21 2.20 6.43 -10.04
C LEU A 21 1.70 7.87 -10.16
N VAL A 22 0.55 8.22 -9.56
CA VAL A 22 -0.02 9.57 -9.65
C VAL A 22 0.97 10.65 -9.17
N PRO A 23 1.58 10.57 -7.97
CA PRO A 23 2.52 11.61 -7.53
C PRO A 23 3.78 11.69 -8.42
N LEU A 24 4.27 10.54 -8.91
CA LEU A 24 5.38 10.50 -9.85
C LEU A 24 5.05 11.16 -11.20
N ALA A 25 3.83 10.93 -11.71
CA ALA A 25 3.36 11.58 -12.92
C ALA A 25 3.25 13.09 -12.73
N ILE A 26 2.64 13.55 -11.63
CA ILE A 26 2.53 14.98 -11.32
C ILE A 26 3.94 15.60 -11.20
N TYR A 27 4.90 14.92 -10.57
CA TYR A 27 6.28 15.40 -10.48
C TYR A 27 6.96 15.58 -11.84
N ALA A 28 6.68 14.71 -12.81
CA ALA A 28 7.24 14.81 -14.15
C ALA A 28 6.74 16.05 -14.92
N TYR A 29 5.52 16.53 -14.63
CA TYR A 29 4.94 17.71 -15.30
C TYR A 29 5.11 19.02 -14.50
N GLU A 30 4.99 18.96 -13.18
CA GLU A 30 4.92 20.12 -12.28
C GLU A 30 5.82 19.91 -11.06
N PRO A 31 7.16 19.86 -11.18
CA PRO A 31 8.04 19.50 -10.05
C PRO A 31 7.94 20.44 -8.84
N MET A 32 7.44 21.67 -9.04
CA MET A 32 7.26 22.68 -8.00
C MET A 32 6.30 22.28 -6.87
N TRP A 33 5.38 21.33 -7.07
CA TRP A 33 4.50 20.91 -5.98
C TRP A 33 5.31 20.26 -4.85
N ALA A 34 6.43 19.58 -5.18
CA ALA A 34 7.28 18.92 -4.20
C ALA A 34 8.00 19.93 -3.29
N ASP A 35 8.20 21.17 -3.75
CA ASP A 35 8.78 22.25 -2.94
C ASP A 35 7.89 22.62 -1.75
N MET A 36 6.56 22.46 -1.86
CA MET A 36 5.63 22.73 -0.75
C MET A 36 5.91 21.85 0.47
N LEU A 37 6.37 20.62 0.24
CA LEU A 37 6.67 19.64 1.28
C LEU A 37 8.17 19.51 1.57
N HIS A 38 9.01 20.18 0.78
CA HIS A 38 10.45 20.16 0.98
C HIS A 38 10.85 20.82 2.28
N LYS A 39 10.38 22.05 2.52
CA LYS A 39 10.69 22.80 3.73
C LYS A 39 10.31 22.07 5.04
N PRO A 40 9.08 21.57 5.23
CA PRO A 40 8.74 20.86 6.48
C PRO A 40 9.53 19.56 6.67
N MET A 41 9.89 18.87 5.59
CA MET A 41 10.61 17.60 5.64
C MET A 41 12.13 17.79 5.79
N SER A 42 12.70 18.88 5.29
CA SER A 42 14.09 19.27 5.51
C SER A 42 14.32 19.84 6.90
N ASP A 43 13.36 20.64 7.41
CA ASP A 43 13.49 21.34 8.69
C ASP A 43 13.28 20.39 9.89
N SER A 44 12.57 19.27 9.68
CA SER A 44 12.37 18.27 10.72
C SER A 44 12.34 16.84 10.18
N VAL A 45 13.39 16.08 10.50
CA VAL A 45 13.43 14.62 10.23
C VAL A 45 12.24 13.91 10.91
N GLY A 46 11.75 14.45 12.04
CA GLY A 46 10.56 13.98 12.73
C GLY A 46 9.30 13.98 11.87
N TRP A 47 9.15 14.92 10.94
CA TRP A 47 8.01 14.95 10.03
C TRP A 47 8.09 13.84 8.97
N GLY A 48 9.27 13.59 8.40
CA GLY A 48 9.48 12.45 7.50
C GLY A 48 9.31 11.10 8.21
N LEU A 49 9.74 11.00 9.47
CA LEU A 49 9.56 9.81 10.30
C LEU A 49 8.11 9.57 10.71
N SER A 50 7.32 10.62 10.97
CA SER A 50 5.89 10.47 11.28
C SER A 50 5.11 10.00 10.06
N ALA A 51 5.43 10.52 8.87
CA ALA A 51 4.86 10.06 7.60
C ALA A 51 5.21 8.58 7.30
N ALA A 52 6.47 8.19 7.52
CA ALA A 52 6.87 6.79 7.42
C ALA A 52 6.19 5.92 8.51
N GLY A 53 6.05 6.44 9.73
CA GLY A 53 5.33 5.80 10.82
C GLY A 53 3.86 5.51 10.48
N LEU A 54 3.20 6.41 9.74
CA LEU A 54 1.84 6.21 9.25
C LEU A 54 1.76 5.03 8.28
N SER A 55 2.70 4.91 7.33
CA SER A 55 2.76 3.73 6.44
C SER A 55 3.01 2.42 7.20
N ILE A 56 3.85 2.45 8.24
CA ILE A 56 4.09 1.29 9.11
C ILE A 56 2.83 0.93 9.91
N GLY A 57 2.08 1.92 10.40
CA GLY A 57 0.79 1.69 11.06
C GLY A 57 -0.24 1.04 10.14
N MET A 58 -0.33 1.52 8.89
CA MET A 58 -1.16 0.90 7.84
C MET A 58 -0.72 -0.53 7.53
N LEU A 59 0.59 -0.79 7.50
CA LEU A 59 1.14 -2.12 7.30
C LEU A 59 0.80 -3.06 8.46
N ALA A 60 0.90 -2.60 9.71
CA ALA A 60 0.56 -3.38 10.89
C ALA A 60 -0.93 -3.75 10.91
N PHE A 61 -1.80 -2.79 10.56
CA PHE A 61 -3.24 -3.05 10.38
C PHE A 61 -3.48 -4.06 9.25
N SER A 62 -2.85 -3.85 8.08
CA SER A 62 -2.98 -4.74 6.93
C SER A 62 -2.47 -6.14 7.23
N TYR A 63 -1.42 -6.30 8.02
CA TYR A 63 -0.90 -7.59 8.48
C TYR A 63 -1.92 -8.32 9.35
N LYS A 64 -2.48 -7.62 10.35
CA LYS A 64 -3.50 -8.19 11.24
C LYS A 64 -4.73 -8.62 10.46
N GLU A 65 -5.28 -7.74 9.63
CA GLU A 65 -6.49 -8.03 8.86
C GLU A 65 -6.25 -9.09 7.78
N ALA A 66 -5.13 -9.05 7.05
CA ALA A 66 -4.81 -10.09 6.07
C ALA A 66 -4.67 -11.45 6.75
N PHE A 67 -4.02 -11.51 7.93
CA PHE A 67 -3.91 -12.75 8.68
C PHE A 67 -5.28 -13.21 9.19
N ASP A 68 -6.10 -12.33 9.74
CA ASP A 68 -7.46 -12.67 10.19
C ASP A 68 -8.28 -13.21 9.02
N LEU A 69 -8.32 -12.52 7.88
CA LEU A 69 -9.06 -12.91 6.67
C LEU A 69 -8.61 -14.27 6.10
N LEU A 70 -7.32 -14.58 6.21
CA LEU A 70 -6.74 -15.85 5.76
C LEU A 70 -6.71 -16.93 6.84
N SER A 71 -6.97 -16.57 8.10
CA SER A 71 -6.96 -17.51 9.22
C SER A 71 -8.19 -18.41 9.17
N LEU A 72 -7.94 -19.71 9.29
CA LEU A 72 -8.94 -20.79 9.21
C LEU A 72 -9.65 -21.03 10.55
N SER A 73 -9.77 -20.00 11.37
CA SER A 73 -10.37 -20.06 12.71
C SER A 73 -11.90 -19.89 12.64
N GLY A 74 -12.66 -20.83 13.20
CA GLY A 74 -14.12 -20.74 13.34
C GLY A 74 -14.94 -21.04 12.07
N GLY A 75 -16.11 -20.39 11.93
CA GLY A 75 -17.07 -20.55 10.82
C GLY A 75 -16.53 -20.26 9.41
N ARG A 76 -15.27 -19.80 9.32
CA ARG A 76 -14.52 -19.56 8.08
C ARG A 76 -14.02 -20.83 7.39
N LYS A 77 -14.31 -22.04 7.87
CA LYS A 77 -14.05 -23.26 7.09
C LYS A 77 -14.84 -23.31 5.78
N VAL A 78 -16.03 -22.69 5.77
CA VAL A 78 -16.89 -22.57 4.57
C VAL A 78 -16.22 -21.71 3.48
N LEU A 79 -15.29 -20.81 3.85
CA LEU A 79 -14.56 -20.00 2.89
C LEU A 79 -13.60 -20.81 2.01
N ILE A 80 -13.09 -21.96 2.47
CA ILE A 80 -12.25 -22.82 1.62
C ILE A 80 -13.10 -23.43 0.48
N GLU A 81 -14.38 -23.69 0.74
CA GLU A 81 -15.31 -24.25 -0.23
C GLU A 81 -15.82 -23.21 -1.22
N TRP A 82 -15.61 -21.92 -0.94
CA TRP A 82 -16.01 -20.85 -1.85
C TRP A 82 -15.13 -20.84 -3.11
N PRO A 83 -15.70 -20.98 -4.32
CA PRO A 83 -14.94 -21.12 -5.56
C PRO A 83 -13.99 -19.94 -5.87
N ASP A 84 -14.27 -18.74 -5.35
CA ASP A 84 -13.44 -17.55 -5.57
C ASP A 84 -12.42 -17.26 -4.45
N TYR A 85 -12.36 -18.09 -3.41
CA TYR A 85 -11.39 -17.94 -2.31
C TYR A 85 -9.92 -17.84 -2.77
N PRO A 86 -9.44 -18.63 -3.76
CA PRO A 86 -8.08 -18.48 -4.26
C PRO A 86 -7.82 -17.09 -4.87
N LYS A 87 -8.82 -16.47 -5.52
CA LYS A 87 -8.69 -15.12 -6.09
C LYS A 87 -8.61 -14.07 -4.99
N LEU A 88 -9.43 -14.21 -3.94
CA LEU A 88 -9.39 -13.35 -2.77
C LEU A 88 -8.02 -13.43 -2.08
N LYS A 89 -7.53 -14.65 -1.84
CA LYS A 89 -6.22 -14.87 -1.21
C LYS A 89 -5.09 -14.21 -1.99
N VAL A 90 -5.06 -14.39 -3.32
CA VAL A 90 -4.07 -13.73 -4.19
C VAL A 90 -4.18 -12.22 -4.09
N ARG A 91 -5.40 -11.66 -4.11
CA ARG A 91 -5.60 -10.21 -4.04
C ARG A 91 -5.16 -9.61 -2.70
N VAL A 92 -5.50 -10.25 -1.59
CA VAL A 92 -5.08 -9.81 -0.25
C VAL A 92 -3.56 -9.84 -0.12
N LEU A 93 -2.89 -10.89 -0.64
CA LEU A 93 -1.44 -10.98 -0.64
C LEU A 93 -0.77 -9.91 -1.54
N ILE A 94 -1.35 -9.60 -2.69
CA ILE A 94 -0.86 -8.53 -3.57
C ILE A 94 -1.00 -7.16 -2.90
N ALA A 95 -2.17 -6.86 -2.33
CA ALA A 95 -2.39 -5.61 -1.60
C ALA A 95 -1.42 -5.49 -0.41
N PHE A 96 -1.23 -6.57 0.35
CA PHE A 96 -0.24 -6.62 1.43
C PHE A 96 1.18 -6.36 0.92
N GLY A 97 1.58 -6.98 -0.20
CA GLY A 97 2.87 -6.74 -0.85
C GLY A 97 3.07 -5.27 -1.26
N TRP A 98 2.04 -4.63 -1.82
CA TRP A 98 2.05 -3.20 -2.14
C TRP A 98 2.14 -2.30 -0.90
N CYS A 99 1.56 -2.72 0.22
CA CYS A 99 1.70 -2.01 1.50
C CYS A 99 3.14 -2.09 2.04
N VAL A 100 3.78 -3.26 1.92
CA VAL A 100 5.20 -3.45 2.27
C VAL A 100 6.09 -2.57 1.38
N LEU A 101 5.89 -2.61 0.06
CA LEU A 101 6.64 -1.78 -0.88
C LEU A 101 6.43 -0.28 -0.60
N GLY A 102 5.19 0.15 -0.31
CA GLY A 102 4.89 1.53 0.06
C GLY A 102 5.61 1.96 1.35
N SER A 103 5.67 1.09 2.36
CA SER A 103 6.37 1.36 3.61
C SER A 103 7.88 1.48 3.42
N ILE A 104 8.48 0.59 2.62
CA ILE A 104 9.91 0.66 2.25
C ILE A 104 10.17 1.95 1.49
N ALA A 105 9.31 2.32 0.54
CA ALA A 105 9.42 3.56 -0.20
C ALA A 105 9.41 4.78 0.74
N CYS A 106 8.49 4.84 1.71
CA CYS A 106 8.46 5.93 2.70
C CYS A 106 9.75 6.03 3.53
N ILE A 107 10.32 4.89 3.96
CA ILE A 107 11.58 4.88 4.71
C ILE A 107 12.75 5.37 3.84
N CYS A 108 12.85 4.86 2.61
CA CYS A 108 13.87 5.29 1.65
C CYS A 108 13.75 6.78 1.34
N ALA A 109 12.53 7.29 1.13
CA ALA A 109 12.25 8.70 0.89
C ALA A 109 12.71 9.59 2.05
N THR A 110 12.38 9.23 3.29
CA THR A 110 12.82 9.97 4.48
C THR A 110 14.35 9.97 4.59
N TRP A 111 15.02 8.87 4.26
CA TRP A 111 16.48 8.82 4.22
C TRP A 111 17.07 9.72 3.11
N MET A 112 16.48 9.72 1.91
CA MET A 112 16.90 10.57 0.79
C MET A 112 16.83 12.06 1.16
N VAL A 113 15.73 12.50 1.76
CA VAL A 113 15.57 13.89 2.21
C VAL A 113 16.54 14.21 3.35
N ALA A 114 16.70 13.32 4.33
CA ALA A 114 17.63 13.53 5.45
C ALA A 114 19.11 13.62 5.02
N LYS A 115 19.47 12.98 3.90
CA LYS A 115 20.82 13.05 3.30
C LYS A 115 20.95 14.12 2.21
N ALA A 116 19.90 14.91 1.97
CA ALA A 116 19.81 15.86 0.86
C ALA A 116 20.13 15.24 -0.51
N PHE A 117 19.89 13.93 -0.66
CA PHE A 117 20.14 13.19 -1.89
C PHE A 117 18.85 13.20 -2.71
N GLN A 118 18.75 14.09 -3.69
CA GLN A 118 17.55 14.29 -4.53
C GLN A 118 16.26 14.44 -3.68
N PRO A 119 16.17 15.47 -2.83
CA PRO A 119 15.11 15.59 -1.82
C PRO A 119 13.70 15.70 -2.44
N LEU A 120 13.57 16.33 -3.61
CA LEU A 120 12.29 16.43 -4.32
C LEU A 120 11.79 15.06 -4.76
N LEU A 121 12.67 14.21 -5.30
CA LEU A 121 12.33 12.83 -5.63
C LEU A 121 12.04 11.99 -4.39
N GLY A 122 12.72 12.28 -3.27
CA GLY A 122 12.39 11.69 -1.98
C GLY A 122 10.95 11.98 -1.55
N ILE A 123 10.53 13.24 -1.58
CA ILE A 123 9.17 13.67 -1.22
C ILE A 123 8.13 13.01 -2.15
N THR A 124 8.41 12.93 -3.44
CA THR A 124 7.48 12.34 -4.40
C THR A 124 7.31 10.85 -4.15
N LEU A 125 8.40 10.18 -3.79
CA LEU A 125 8.43 8.76 -3.45
C LEU A 125 7.75 8.49 -2.08
N LEU A 126 7.86 9.41 -1.12
CA LEU A 126 7.11 9.36 0.15
C LEU A 126 5.60 9.34 -0.10
N ILE A 127 5.09 10.31 -0.87
CA ILE A 127 3.64 10.41 -1.13
C ILE A 127 3.14 9.23 -1.94
N SER A 128 3.93 8.78 -2.92
CA SER A 128 3.64 7.57 -3.69
C SER A 128 3.54 6.34 -2.78
N GLY A 129 4.46 6.20 -1.83
CA GLY A 129 4.44 5.13 -0.82
C GLY A 129 3.23 5.20 0.09
N ILE A 130 2.85 6.39 0.56
CA ILE A 130 1.66 6.61 1.40
C ILE A 130 0.39 6.26 0.63
N PHE A 131 0.25 6.72 -0.61
CA PHE A 131 -0.93 6.42 -1.43
C PHE A 131 -1.04 4.94 -1.77
N SER A 132 0.08 4.28 -2.09
CA SER A 132 0.13 2.82 -2.25
C SER A 132 -0.31 2.10 -0.98
N ALA A 133 0.22 2.49 0.18
CA ALA A 133 -0.13 1.88 1.46
C ALA A 133 -1.59 2.13 1.86
N ALA A 134 -2.11 3.33 1.63
CA ALA A 134 -3.49 3.69 1.94
C ALA A 134 -4.48 2.95 1.05
N THR A 135 -4.21 2.86 -0.25
CA THR A 135 -5.05 2.10 -1.18
C THR A 135 -5.01 0.61 -0.90
N ALA A 136 -3.84 0.03 -0.65
CA ALA A 136 -3.70 -1.36 -0.20
C ALA A 136 -4.52 -1.65 1.06
N THR A 137 -4.46 -0.75 2.05
CA THR A 137 -5.23 -0.84 3.30
C THR A 137 -6.73 -0.79 3.02
N ALA A 138 -7.18 0.12 2.14
CA ALA A 138 -8.58 0.22 1.75
C ALA A 138 -9.08 -1.05 1.04
N THR A 139 -8.28 -1.65 0.16
CA THR A 139 -8.63 -2.94 -0.48
C THR A 139 -8.78 -4.07 0.54
N ILE A 140 -7.91 -4.14 1.55
CA ILE A 140 -8.00 -5.16 2.61
C ILE A 140 -9.24 -4.91 3.49
N ALA A 141 -9.53 -3.66 3.81
CA ALA A 141 -10.73 -3.28 4.56
C ALA A 141 -12.02 -3.62 3.79
N LEU A 142 -12.09 -3.32 2.48
CA LEU A 142 -13.22 -3.69 1.63
C LEU A 142 -13.38 -5.22 1.54
N ALA A 143 -12.28 -5.97 1.39
CA ALA A 143 -12.30 -7.43 1.41
C ALA A 143 -12.89 -7.97 2.72
N ARG A 144 -12.58 -7.34 3.85
CA ARG A 144 -13.17 -7.69 5.16
C ARG A 144 -14.67 -7.41 5.20
N PHE A 145 -15.13 -6.25 4.75
CA PHE A 145 -16.55 -5.91 4.73
C PHE A 145 -17.34 -6.88 3.85
N SER A 146 -16.88 -7.13 2.63
CA SER A 146 -17.54 -8.08 1.72
C SER A 146 -17.55 -9.51 2.28
N LEU A 147 -16.50 -9.92 3.00
CA LEU A 147 -16.48 -11.23 3.65
C LEU A 147 -17.46 -11.34 4.83
N ARG A 148 -17.65 -10.26 5.61
CA ARG A 148 -18.65 -10.23 6.68
C ARG A 148 -20.07 -10.33 6.12
N GLU A 149 -20.35 -9.58 5.06
CA GLU A 149 -21.63 -9.65 4.35
C GLU A 149 -21.93 -11.07 3.84
N LEU A 150 -20.92 -11.75 3.25
CA LEU A 150 -21.06 -13.12 2.76
C LEU A 150 -21.27 -14.15 3.88
N LEU A 151 -20.68 -13.92 5.05
CA LEU A 151 -20.80 -14.80 6.22
C LEU A 151 -22.03 -14.49 7.09
N GLY A 152 -22.75 -13.40 6.79
CA GLY A 152 -23.91 -12.96 7.58
C GLY A 152 -23.55 -12.42 8.97
N GLU A 153 -22.32 -11.94 9.16
CA GLU A 153 -21.84 -11.27 10.38
C GLU A 153 -22.03 -9.75 10.36
#